data_AF-A0A831T2E1-F1
#
_entry.id   AF-A0A831T2E1-F1
#
_cell.length_a   1.000
_cell.length_b   1.000
_cell.length_c   1.000
_cell.angle_alpha   90.00
_cell.angle_beta   90.00
_cell.angle_gamma   90.00
#
_symmetry.space_group_name_H-M   'P 1'
#
loop_
_entity.id
_entity.type
_entity.pdbx_description
1 polymer ?
#
loop_
_entity_poly.entity_id
_entity_poly.type
_entity_poly.pdbx_seq_one_letter_code
_entity_poly.pdbx_strand_id
1 'polypeptide(L)'
;MRVPFHVIVLPVLLAAAALCVSVYWRTSTELKEARQEYAQIQTQVNQLMLDNHRLKQEINALMKNPEVIEQAAREELGLVRPGEIVIKLPEKRPQP
;
A
#
# COMPACT_ATOMS: atom_id res chain seq x y z
N MET A 1 -66.60 -24.18 18.06
CA MET A 1 -65.18 -24.46 18.41
C MET A 1 -64.40 -23.15 18.26
N ARG A 2 -64.21 -22.40 19.36
CA ARG A 2 -63.45 -21.13 19.35
C ARG A 2 -61.98 -21.47 19.53
N VAL A 3 -61.19 -21.38 18.47
CA VAL A 3 -59.74 -21.52 18.57
C VAL A 3 -59.21 -20.38 19.45
N PRO A 4 -58.48 -20.69 20.53
CA PRO A 4 -58.02 -19.67 21.46
C PRO A 4 -56.99 -18.76 20.78
N PHE A 5 -57.19 -17.45 20.93
CA PHE A 5 -56.42 -16.39 20.27
C PHE A 5 -54.90 -16.55 20.39
N HIS A 6 -54.40 -17.07 21.51
CA HIS A 6 -52.98 -17.31 21.75
C HIS A 6 -52.34 -18.33 20.79
N VAL A 7 -53.11 -19.27 20.24
CA VAL A 7 -52.61 -20.30 19.32
C VAL A 7 -52.15 -19.69 17.99
N ILE A 8 -52.69 -18.52 17.61
CA ILE A 8 -52.31 -17.81 16.39
C ILE A 8 -51.30 -16.70 16.71
N VAL A 9 -51.46 -16.00 17.84
CA VAL A 9 -50.59 -14.87 18.18
C VAL A 9 -49.17 -15.31 18.54
N LEU A 10 -49.01 -16.42 19.25
CA LEU A 10 -47.71 -16.92 19.70
C LEU A 10 -46.77 -17.33 18.54
N PRO A 11 -47.22 -18.09 17.51
CA PRO A 11 -46.37 -18.38 16.37
C PRO A 11 -46.07 -17.14 15.51
N VAL A 12 -47.01 -16.20 15.37
CA VAL A 12 -46.78 -14.94 14.64
C VAL A 12 -45.72 -14.10 15.34
N LEU A 13 -45.77 -14.03 16.67
CA LEU A 13 -44.81 -13.27 17.46
C LEU A 13 -43.41 -13.93 17.45
N LEU A 14 -43.35 -15.27 17.49
CA LEU A 14 -42.10 -16.01 17.32
C LEU A 14 -41.50 -15.82 15.91
N ALA A 15 -42.33 -15.86 14.87
CA ALA A 15 -41.88 -15.62 13.50
C ALA A 15 -41.35 -14.19 13.33
N ALA A 16 -42.05 -13.19 13.89
CA ALA A 16 -41.59 -11.81 13.87
C ALA A 16 -40.26 -11.63 14.63
N ALA A 17 -40.12 -12.24 15.80
CA ALA A 17 -38.87 -12.22 16.56
C ALA A 17 -37.72 -12.89 15.80
N ALA A 18 -37.97 -14.04 15.17
CA ALA A 18 -36.97 -14.74 14.36
C ALA A 18 -36.53 -13.91 13.14
N LEU A 19 -37.47 -13.22 12.47
CA LEU A 19 -37.16 -12.30 11.38
C LEU A 19 -36.27 -11.14 11.88
N CYS A 20 -36.64 -10.49 12.98
CA CYS A 20 -35.84 -9.41 13.57
C CYS A 20 -34.42 -9.86 13.93
N VAL A 21 -34.27 -11.03 14.54
CA VAL A 21 -32.97 -11.62 14.88
C VAL A 21 -32.17 -11.91 13.61
N SER A 22 -32.76 -12.55 12.60
CA SER A 22 -32.04 -12.86 11.35
C SER A 22 -31.52 -11.62 10.60
N VAL A 23 -32.28 -10.53 10.59
CA VAL A 23 -31.88 -9.25 9.98
C VAL A 23 -30.76 -8.61 10.80
N TYR A 24 -30.88 -8.59 12.12
CA TYR A 24 -29.87 -8.02 13.03
C TYR A 24 -28.51 -8.73 12.90
N TRP A 25 -28.52 -10.05 12.72
CA TRP A 25 -27.31 -10.85 12.55
C TRP A 25 -26.64 -10.58 11.20
N ARG A 26 -27.40 -10.38 10.11
CA ARG A 26 -26.86 -10.04 8.79
C ARG A 26 -26.24 -8.65 8.72
N THR A 27 -26.88 -7.64 9.30
CA THR A 27 -26.38 -6.25 9.25
C THR A 27 -25.05 -6.07 10.01
N SER A 28 -24.76 -6.93 10.98
CA SER A 28 -23.54 -6.83 11.79
C SER A 28 -22.27 -7.33 11.09
N THR A 29 -22.37 -8.13 10.04
CA THR A 29 -21.20 -8.70 9.34
C THR A 29 -20.63 -7.76 8.28
N GLU A 30 -21.50 -7.10 7.49
CA GLU A 30 -21.07 -6.23 6.39
C GLU A 30 -20.32 -4.97 6.88
N LEU A 31 -20.71 -4.42 8.02
CA LEU A 31 -20.04 -3.25 8.60
C LEU A 31 -18.64 -3.57 9.16
N LYS A 32 -18.36 -4.85 9.47
CA LYS A 32 -17.04 -5.26 9.98
C LYS A 32 -16.05 -5.43 8.86
N GLU A 33 -16.48 -6.03 7.74
CA GLU A 33 -15.63 -6.25 6.58
C GLU A 33 -15.16 -4.93 5.97
N ALA A 34 -16.09 -3.99 5.73
CA ALA A 34 -15.75 -2.67 5.22
C ALA A 34 -14.76 -1.94 6.14
N ARG A 35 -14.96 -1.97 7.46
CA ARG A 35 -14.05 -1.34 8.43
C ARG A 35 -12.66 -1.98 8.45
N GLN A 36 -12.58 -3.29 8.28
CA GLN A 36 -11.31 -4.01 8.22
C GLN A 36 -10.53 -3.66 6.96
N GLU A 37 -11.21 -3.59 5.81
CA GLU A 37 -10.59 -3.20 4.54
C GLU A 37 -10.05 -1.76 4.59
N TYR A 38 -10.84 -0.81 5.11
CA TYR A 38 -10.37 0.56 5.35
C TYR A 38 -9.16 0.61 6.28
N ALA A 39 -9.16 -0.16 7.38
CA ALA A 39 -8.03 -0.19 8.31
C ALA A 39 -6.75 -0.77 7.68
N GLN A 40 -6.88 -1.79 6.84
CA GLN A 40 -5.76 -2.38 6.11
C GLN A 40 -5.15 -1.40 5.10
N ILE A 41 -5.99 -0.76 4.29
CA ILE A 41 -5.54 0.24 3.30
C ILE A 41 -4.88 1.41 4.01
N GLN A 42 -5.46 1.93 5.10
CA GLN A 42 -4.87 3.02 5.87
C GLN A 42 -3.51 2.65 6.44
N THR A 43 -3.34 1.41 6.91
CA THR A 43 -2.06 0.92 7.43
C THR A 43 -1.01 0.87 6.32
N GLN A 44 -1.37 0.38 5.14
CA GLN A 44 -0.47 0.33 3.98
C GLN A 44 -0.04 1.74 3.52
N VAL A 45 -0.98 2.69 3.47
CA VAL A 45 -0.67 4.09 3.14
C VAL A 45 0.33 4.68 4.12
N ASN A 46 0.13 4.46 5.42
CA ASN A 46 1.03 4.97 6.44
C ASN A 46 2.43 4.35 6.32
N GLN A 47 2.53 3.05 6.04
CA GLN A 47 3.82 2.38 5.81
C GLN A 47 4.53 2.94 4.58
N LEU A 48 3.83 3.08 3.45
CA LEU A 48 4.38 3.64 2.22
C LEU A 48 4.85 5.09 2.40
N MET A 49 4.13 5.89 3.19
CA MET A 49 4.53 7.26 3.49
C MET A 49 5.82 7.31 4.32
N LEU A 50 5.96 6.44 5.32
CA LEU A 50 7.19 6.31 6.11
C LEU A 50 8.37 5.87 5.26
N ASP A 51 8.18 4.87 4.41
CA ASP A 51 9.21 4.37 3.50
C ASP A 51 9.64 5.43 2.50
N ASN A 52 8.68 6.15 1.91
CA ASN A 52 8.96 7.25 0.99
C ASN A 52 9.78 8.35 1.67
N HIS A 53 9.43 8.71 2.91
CA HIS A 53 10.18 9.69 3.68
C HIS A 53 11.61 9.21 3.97
N ARG A 54 11.78 7.94 4.38
CA ARG A 54 13.10 7.34 4.63
C ARG A 54 13.98 7.36 3.38
N LEU A 55 13.43 6.92 2.25
CA LEU A 55 14.14 6.88 0.96
C LEU A 55 14.54 8.29 0.50
N LYS A 56 13.67 9.29 0.68
CA LYS A 56 14.01 10.68 0.38
C LYS A 56 15.14 11.21 1.25
N GLN A 57 15.16 10.86 2.53
CA GLN A 57 16.26 11.23 3.42
C GLN A 57 17.57 10.56 3.03
N GLU A 58 17.52 9.29 2.63
CA GLU A 58 18.66 8.53 2.13
C GLU A 58 19.23 9.13 0.83
N ILE A 59 18.36 9.45 -0.14
CA ILE A 59 18.74 10.17 -1.36
C ILE A 59 19.39 11.51 -1.01
N ASN A 60 18.78 12.30 -0.13
CA ASN A 60 19.34 13.59 0.27
C ASN A 60 20.70 13.44 0.99
N ALA A 61 20.90 12.38 1.76
CA ALA A 61 22.18 12.10 2.41
C ALA A 61 23.25 11.68 1.38
N LEU A 62 22.90 10.85 0.40
CA LEU A 62 23.79 10.46 -0.70
C LEU A 62 24.15 11.66 -1.58
N MET A 63 23.18 12.53 -1.88
CA MET A 63 23.37 13.73 -2.69
C MET A 63 24.29 14.78 -2.03
N LYS A 64 24.50 14.73 -0.71
CA LYS A 64 25.45 15.64 -0.03
C LYS A 64 26.91 15.41 -0.44
N ASN A 65 27.23 14.24 -1.01
CA ASN A 65 28.53 13.94 -1.59
C ASN A 65 28.39 13.78 -3.12
N PRO A 66 28.14 14.88 -3.85
CA PRO A 66 27.89 14.83 -5.30
C PRO A 66 29.05 14.22 -6.09
N GLU A 67 30.28 14.28 -5.57
CA GLU A 67 31.47 13.68 -6.18
C GLU A 67 31.37 12.15 -6.27
N VAL A 68 30.81 11.47 -5.26
CA VAL A 68 30.67 10.01 -5.26
C VAL A 68 29.61 9.56 -6.28
N ILE A 69 28.52 10.33 -6.39
CA ILE A 69 27.47 10.09 -7.38
C ILE A 69 27.99 10.37 -8.79
N GLU A 70 28.75 11.47 -8.97
CA GLU A 70 29.37 11.81 -10.24
C GLU A 70 30.37 10.73 -10.68
N GLN A 71 31.16 10.20 -9.75
CA GLN A 71 32.09 9.12 -10.03
C GLN A 71 31.36 7.85 -10.47
N ALA A 72 30.34 7.39 -9.72
CA ALA A 72 29.54 6.23 -10.11
C ALA A 72 28.81 6.44 -11.46
N ALA A 73 28.28 7.65 -11.71
CA ALA A 73 27.64 7.99 -12.98
C ALA A 73 28.62 7.98 -14.16
N ARG A 74 29.86 8.43 -13.97
CA ARG A 74 30.91 8.42 -14.99
C ARG A 74 31.49 7.02 -15.22
N GLU A 75 31.70 6.25 -14.16
CA GLU A 75 32.36 4.93 -14.21
C GLU A 75 31.39 3.80 -14.60
N GLU A 76 30.21 3.73 -13.99
CA GLU A 76 29.27 2.62 -14.21
C GLU A 76 28.30 2.90 -15.36
N LEU A 77 27.85 4.14 -15.50
CA LEU A 77 26.83 4.53 -16.48
C LEU A 77 27.40 5.31 -17.68
N GLY A 78 28.69 5.67 -17.65
CA GLY A 78 29.33 6.43 -18.74
C GLY A 78 28.71 7.80 -19.00
N LEU A 79 27.98 8.35 -18.03
CA LEU A 79 27.26 9.62 -18.17
C LEU A 79 28.23 10.80 -18.14
N VAL A 80 27.98 11.79 -19.00
CA VAL A 80 28.73 13.04 -19.08
C VAL A 80 27.80 14.23 -19.12
N ARG A 81 28.24 15.38 -18.60
CA ARG A 81 27.41 16.59 -18.61
C ARG A 81 27.29 17.16 -20.04
N PRO A 82 26.17 17.82 -20.38
CA PRO A 82 26.05 18.53 -21.66
C PRO A 82 27.20 19.53 -21.84
N GLY A 83 28.00 19.35 -22.90
CA GLY A 83 29.18 20.18 -23.19
C GLY A 83 30.55 19.57 -22.82
N GLU A 84 30.60 18.41 -22.18
CA GLU A 84 31.86 17.69 -21.93
C GLU A 84 32.28 16.82 -23.14
N ILE A 85 33.60 16.72 -23.40
CA ILE A 85 34.16 15.93 -24.52
C ILE A 85 34.75 14.64 -23.97
N VAL A 86 34.25 13.48 -24.44
CA VAL A 86 34.77 12.16 -24.06
C VAL A 86 36.08 11.88 -24.82
N ILE A 87 37.20 11.84 -24.10
CA ILE A 87 38.50 11.47 -24.67
C ILE A 87 38.76 9.99 -24.39
N LYS A 88 38.66 9.13 -25.40
CA LYS A 88 39.11 7.73 -25.32
C LYS A 88 40.62 7.69 -25.63
N LEU A 89 41.43 7.46 -24.60
CA LEU A 89 42.87 7.26 -24.77
C LEU A 89 43.10 5.97 -25.56
N PRO A 90 43.86 5.99 -26.67
CA PRO A 90 44.21 4.78 -27.38
C PRO A 90 45.06 3.91 -26.45
N GLU A 91 44.68 2.63 -26.33
CA GLU A 91 45.44 1.65 -25.57
C GLU A 91 46.87 1.64 -26.14
N LYS A 92 47.85 1.87 -25.26
CA LYS A 92 49.26 1.93 -25.64
C LYS A 92 49.62 0.59 -26.27
N ARG A 93 49.63 0.56 -27.61
CA ARG A 93 50.07 -0.61 -28.37
C ARG A 93 51.42 -1.03 -27.77
N PRO A 94 51.54 -2.25 -27.21
CA PRO A 94 52.84 -2.73 -26.77
C PRO A 94 53.73 -2.72 -28.01
N GLN A 95 54.78 -1.90 -27.96
CA GLN A 95 55.76 -1.83 -29.01
C GLN A 95 56.58 -3.14 -28.94
N PRO A 96 56.72 -3.88 -30.06
CA PRO A 96 57.50 -5.11 -30.10
C PRO A 96 59.00 -4.84 -29.86
#